data_AF-A0A1F9LR07-F1
#
_entry.id   AF-A0A1F9LR07-F1
#
_cell.length_a   1.000
_cell.length_b   1.000
_cell.length_c   1.000
_cell.angle_alpha   90.00
_cell.angle_beta   90.00
_cell.angle_gamma   90.00
#
_symmetry.space_group_name_H-M   'P 1'
#
loop_
_entity.id
_entity.type
_entity.pdbx_description
1 polymer ?
#
loop_
_entity_poly.entity_id
_entity_poly.type
_entity_poly.pdbx_seq_one_letter_code
_entity_poly.pdbx_strand_id
1 'polypeptide(L)'
;MRKVTTELSVGLFMIMGFLAFVYLSLQLGEFSVFALEKNYPINAEFDNVSGLKPGATVEIAGVTVGKVSAISLDEYDMAKVTMLISRDVSISDDAIASIRTQGLIGDKYIRIAQVGSGERLPDNGTILETESAVDLEALISKYIFGKI
;
A
#
# COMPACT_ATOMS: atom_id res chain seq x y z
N MET A 1 -34.20 -40.35 -28.67
CA MET A 1 -33.87 -40.17 -27.24
C MET A 1 -32.44 -39.64 -27.13
N ARG A 2 -32.24 -38.31 -26.98
CA ARG A 2 -30.90 -37.67 -26.89
C ARG A 2 -30.88 -36.33 -26.11
N LYS A 3 -31.93 -36.03 -25.32
CA LYS A 3 -32.07 -34.74 -24.61
C LYS A 3 -31.26 -34.67 -23.30
N VAL A 4 -31.14 -35.80 -22.60
CA VAL A 4 -30.40 -35.89 -21.33
C VAL A 4 -28.92 -35.57 -21.49
N THR A 5 -28.32 -35.90 -22.64
CA THR A 5 -26.90 -35.62 -22.89
C THR A 5 -26.64 -34.15 -23.20
N THR A 6 -27.56 -33.46 -23.89
CA THR A 6 -27.44 -32.01 -24.15
C THR A 6 -27.63 -31.18 -22.89
N GLU A 7 -28.59 -31.54 -22.03
CA GLU A 7 -28.82 -30.85 -20.75
C GLU A 7 -27.62 -30.98 -19.81
N LEU A 8 -27.02 -32.18 -19.74
CA LEU A 8 -25.80 -32.43 -18.95
C LEU A 8 -24.59 -31.64 -19.49
N SER A 9 -24.41 -31.56 -20.81
CA SER A 9 -23.31 -30.78 -21.42
C SER A 9 -23.44 -29.29 -21.16
N VAL A 10 -24.66 -28.74 -21.20
CA VAL A 10 -24.89 -27.31 -20.88
C VAL A 10 -24.64 -27.03 -19.41
N GLY A 11 -25.10 -27.92 -18.51
CA GLY A 11 -24.80 -27.82 -17.08
C GLY A 11 -23.31 -27.84 -16.78
N LEU A 12 -22.56 -28.78 -17.38
CA LEU A 12 -21.11 -28.86 -17.23
C LEU A 12 -20.40 -27.61 -17.78
N PHE A 13 -20.85 -27.08 -18.91
CA PHE A 13 -20.32 -25.84 -19.48
C PHE A 13 -20.56 -24.64 -18.55
N MET A 14 -21.76 -24.52 -17.97
CA MET A 14 -22.07 -23.46 -17.00
C MET A 14 -21.20 -23.54 -15.75
N ILE A 15 -20.99 -24.74 -15.20
CA ILE A 15 -20.14 -24.94 -14.02
C ILE A 15 -18.69 -24.57 -14.33
N MET A 16 -18.16 -25.01 -15.47
CA MET A 16 -16.80 -24.63 -15.90
C MET A 16 -16.68 -23.11 -16.10
N GLY A 17 -17.67 -22.48 -16.74
CA GLY A 17 -17.70 -21.02 -16.92
C GLY A 17 -17.76 -20.28 -15.58
N PHE A 18 -18.57 -20.75 -14.64
CA PHE A 18 -18.65 -20.18 -13.30
C PHE A 18 -17.34 -20.34 -12.53
N LEU A 19 -16.71 -21.52 -12.58
CA LEU A 19 -15.40 -21.74 -11.97
C LEU A 19 -14.32 -20.85 -12.58
N ALA A 20 -14.30 -20.68 -13.90
CA ALA A 20 -13.38 -19.77 -14.57
C ALA A 20 -13.64 -18.30 -14.17
N PHE A 21 -14.91 -17.90 -14.04
CA PHE A 21 -15.27 -16.56 -13.57
C PHE A 21 -14.83 -16.32 -12.13
N VAL A 22 -15.08 -17.26 -11.22
CA VAL A 22 -14.62 -17.20 -9.83
C VAL A 22 -13.09 -17.12 -9.79
N TYR A 23 -12.39 -17.94 -10.58
CA TYR A 23 -10.93 -17.93 -10.66
C TYR A 23 -10.40 -16.57 -11.12
N LEU A 24 -10.96 -16.00 -12.20
CA LEU A 24 -10.57 -14.66 -12.68
C LEU A 24 -10.90 -13.56 -11.65
N SER A 25 -12.05 -13.65 -10.99
CA SER A 25 -12.44 -12.71 -9.94
C SER A 25 -11.46 -12.71 -8.77
N LEU A 26 -11.01 -13.90 -8.34
CA LEU A 26 -10.00 -14.03 -7.28
C LEU A 26 -8.61 -13.56 -7.72
N GLN A 27 -8.26 -13.71 -9.00
CA GLN A 27 -6.97 -13.27 -9.53
C GLN A 27 -6.91 -11.75 -9.77
N LEU A 28 -8.04 -11.12 -10.12
CA LEU A 28 -8.15 -9.67 -10.29
C LEU A 28 -8.41 -8.96 -8.96
N GLY A 29 -9.04 -9.62 -7.99
CA GLY A 29 -9.18 -9.11 -6.65
C GLY A 29 -7.82 -9.10 -5.96
N GLU A 30 -7.34 -7.93 -5.55
CA GLU A 30 -6.17 -7.78 -4.68
C GLU A 30 -6.46 -8.27 -3.24
N PHE A 31 -7.15 -9.41 -3.07
CA PHE A 31 -7.43 -10.00 -1.77
C PHE A 31 -6.17 -10.68 -1.24
N SER A 32 -5.37 -9.90 -0.52
CA SER A 32 -4.07 -10.27 0.05
C SER A 32 -4.17 -11.18 1.28
N VAL A 33 -5.15 -12.10 1.35
CA VAL A 33 -5.34 -12.99 2.51
C VAL A 33 -4.10 -13.87 2.77
N PHE A 34 -3.34 -14.19 1.72
CA PHE A 34 -2.09 -14.94 1.78
C PHE A 34 -0.81 -14.07 1.91
N ALA A 35 -0.92 -12.74 1.83
CA ALA A 35 0.24 -11.86 1.94
C ALA A 35 0.69 -11.63 3.40
N LEU A 36 -0.15 -11.98 4.37
CA LEU A 36 0.14 -11.77 5.80
C LEU A 36 1.25 -12.70 6.34
N GLU A 37 1.46 -13.89 5.76
CA GLU A 37 2.53 -14.77 6.23
C GLU A 37 3.94 -14.27 5.84
N LYS A 38 4.06 -13.62 4.69
CA LYS A 38 5.35 -13.17 4.14
C LYS A 38 5.71 -11.71 4.45
N ASN A 39 4.75 -10.95 4.96
CA ASN A 39 4.96 -9.54 5.29
C ASN A 39 4.82 -9.32 6.80
N TYR A 40 5.39 -8.24 7.30
CA TYR A 40 5.18 -7.77 8.66
C TYR A 40 4.67 -6.32 8.64
N PRO A 41 3.77 -5.95 9.57
CA PRO A 41 3.23 -4.59 9.63
C PRO A 41 4.26 -3.62 10.22
N ILE A 42 4.34 -2.42 9.65
CA ILE A 42 5.05 -1.26 10.19
C ILE A 42 4.13 -0.05 10.09
N ASN A 43 4.13 0.78 11.12
CA ASN A 43 3.31 1.98 11.19
C ASN A 43 4.16 3.24 10.96
N ALA A 44 3.54 4.30 10.44
CA ALA A 44 4.10 5.63 10.35
C ALA A 44 2.99 6.66 10.50
N GLU A 45 3.27 7.78 11.14
CA GLU A 45 2.30 8.85 11.40
C GLU A 45 2.69 10.10 10.61
N PHE A 46 1.74 10.68 9.88
CA PHE A 46 1.96 11.86 9.05
C PHE A 46 0.93 12.94 9.37
N ASP A 47 1.30 14.21 9.26
CA ASP A 47 0.34 15.31 9.36
C ASP A 47 -0.62 15.33 8.16
N ASN A 48 -0.11 14.93 6.99
CA ASN A 48 -0.86 15.00 5.75
C ASN A 48 -0.50 13.85 4.81
N VAL A 49 -1.52 13.05 4.48
CA VAL A 49 -1.45 11.91 3.56
C VAL A 49 -2.26 12.13 2.28
N SER A 50 -2.62 13.38 1.96
CA SER A 50 -3.44 13.73 0.80
C SER A 50 -2.92 13.06 -0.46
N GLY A 51 -3.79 12.34 -1.16
CA GLY A 51 -3.47 11.61 -2.39
C GLY A 51 -2.83 10.23 -2.20
N LEU A 52 -2.44 9.84 -0.99
CA LEU A 52 -2.04 8.47 -0.67
C LEU A 52 -3.28 7.58 -0.53
N LYS A 53 -3.22 6.35 -1.02
CA LYS A 53 -4.33 5.39 -1.00
C LYS A 53 -3.89 4.04 -0.47
N PRO A 54 -4.78 3.25 0.16
CA PRO A 54 -4.52 1.83 0.38
C PRO A 54 -4.12 1.14 -0.93
N GLY A 55 -3.14 0.25 -0.87
CA GLY A 55 -2.53 -0.40 -2.04
C GLY A 55 -1.32 0.34 -2.64
N ALA A 56 -1.06 1.60 -2.25
CA ALA A 56 0.12 2.35 -2.68
C ALA A 56 1.42 1.60 -2.35
N THR A 57 2.41 1.71 -3.22
CA THR A 57 3.69 1.02 -3.06
C THR A 57 4.54 1.62 -1.94
N VAL A 58 5.31 0.77 -1.29
CA VAL A 58 6.35 1.17 -0.33
C VAL A 58 7.69 0.77 -0.93
N GLU A 59 8.62 1.72 -1.01
CA GLU A 59 9.88 1.56 -1.72
C GLU A 59 11.10 1.93 -0.87
N ILE A 60 12.18 1.18 -1.05
CA ILE A 60 13.51 1.52 -0.54
C ILE A 60 14.45 1.61 -1.72
N ALA A 61 15.15 2.74 -1.85
CA ALA A 61 16.07 2.99 -2.97
C ALA A 61 15.45 2.74 -4.37
N GLY A 62 14.13 2.93 -4.51
CA GLY A 62 13.40 2.71 -5.77
C GLY A 62 12.98 1.26 -6.03
N VAL A 63 13.22 0.35 -5.08
CA VAL A 63 12.76 -1.05 -5.15
C VAL A 63 11.51 -1.19 -4.28
N THR A 64 10.44 -1.76 -4.84
CA THR A 64 9.22 -2.06 -4.09
C THR A 64 9.46 -3.15 -3.05
N VAL A 65 9.26 -2.80 -1.78
CA VAL A 65 9.46 -3.70 -0.62
C VAL A 65 8.15 -4.00 0.12
N GLY A 66 7.07 -3.32 -0.23
CA GLY A 66 5.79 -3.48 0.46
C GLY A 66 4.65 -2.68 -0.16
N LYS A 67 3.52 -2.64 0.55
CA LYS A 67 2.33 -1.86 0.19
C LYS A 67 1.67 -1.25 1.42
N VAL A 68 0.98 -0.13 1.23
CA VAL A 68 0.09 0.46 2.24
C VAL A 68 -1.14 -0.44 2.41
N SER A 69 -1.37 -0.91 3.62
CA SER A 69 -2.53 -1.76 3.96
C SER A 69 -3.73 -0.95 4.41
N ALA A 70 -3.50 0.08 5.23
CA ALA A 70 -4.57 0.88 5.81
C ALA A 70 -4.09 2.30 6.13
N ILE A 71 -5.04 3.24 6.12
CA ILE A 71 -4.85 4.62 6.53
C ILE A 71 -6.00 4.95 7.49
N SER A 72 -5.69 5.41 8.69
CA SER A 72 -6.64 5.78 9.73
C SER A 72 -6.22 7.08 10.39
N LEU A 73 -7.16 7.78 11.01
CA LEU A 73 -6.85 8.89 11.90
C LEU A 73 -6.57 8.34 13.30
N ASP A 74 -5.54 8.85 13.97
CA ASP A 74 -5.27 8.54 15.37
C ASP A 74 -6.05 9.46 16.33
N GLU A 75 -5.77 9.36 17.63
CA GLU A 75 -6.43 10.17 18.67
C GLU A 75 -5.97 11.64 18.69
N TYR A 76 -4.91 11.98 17.95
CA TYR A 76 -4.28 13.31 17.87
C TYR A 76 -4.52 13.99 16.52
N ASP A 77 -5.49 13.53 15.74
CA ASP A 77 -5.79 13.98 14.37
C ASP A 77 -4.63 13.80 13.38
N MET A 78 -3.68 12.90 13.68
CA MET A 78 -2.61 12.50 12.78
C MET A 78 -3.05 11.33 11.90
N ALA A 79 -2.55 11.30 10.66
CA ALA A 79 -2.82 10.20 9.76
C ALA A 79 -1.85 9.05 10.03
N LYS A 80 -2.37 8.01 10.69
CA LYS A 80 -1.67 6.75 10.90
C LYS A 80 -1.77 5.85 9.67
N VAL A 81 -0.62 5.50 9.11
CA VAL A 81 -0.50 4.64 7.93
C VAL A 81 0.13 3.31 8.33
N THR A 82 -0.59 2.21 8.06
CA THR A 82 -0.07 0.85 8.26
C THR A 82 0.42 0.29 6.93
N MET A 83 1.69 -0.10 6.90
CA MET A 83 2.38 -0.68 5.76
C MET A 83 2.68 -2.15 6.00
N LEU A 84 2.55 -2.98 4.97
CA LEU A 84 3.00 -4.37 4.99
C LEU A 84 4.32 -4.45 4.22
N ILE A 85 5.40 -4.79 4.92
CA ILE A 85 6.76 -4.87 4.38
C ILE A 85 7.17 -6.34 4.27
N SER A 86 7.86 -6.71 3.18
CA SER A 86 8.39 -8.06 2.99
C SER A 86 9.39 -8.42 4.09
N ARG A 87 9.27 -9.62 4.66
CA ARG A 87 10.20 -10.14 5.68
C ARG A 87 11.65 -10.27 5.20
N ASP A 88 11.89 -10.27 3.89
CA ASP A 88 13.24 -10.26 3.29
C ASP A 88 13.99 -8.94 3.52
N VAL A 89 13.26 -7.90 3.94
CA VAL A 89 13.78 -6.56 4.20
C VAL A 89 13.69 -6.27 5.69
N SER A 90 14.72 -5.61 6.20
CA SER A 90 14.72 -5.05 7.55
C SER A 90 14.59 -3.54 7.47
N ILE A 91 13.72 -2.98 8.30
CA ILE A 91 13.59 -1.53 8.49
C ILE A 91 14.27 -1.18 9.82
N SER A 92 15.15 -0.20 9.80
CA SER A 92 15.76 0.37 11.01
C SER A 92 14.82 1.37 11.70
N ASP A 93 14.98 1.56 13.01
CA ASP A 93 14.24 2.55 13.79
C ASP A 93 14.59 4.02 13.45
N ASP A 94 15.80 4.25 12.94
CA ASP A 94 16.28 5.52 12.40
C ASP A 94 15.83 5.79 10.94
N ALA A 95 14.95 4.94 10.39
CA ALA A 95 14.44 5.14 9.05
C ALA A 95 13.54 6.37 8.96
N ILE A 96 13.53 6.99 7.79
CA ILE A 96 12.66 8.12 7.46
C ILE A 96 11.65 7.67 6.42
N ALA A 97 10.36 7.82 6.72
CA ALA A 97 9.28 7.53 5.77
C ALA A 97 8.78 8.83 5.13
N SER A 98 8.86 8.95 3.81
CA SER A 98 8.41 10.14 3.09
C SER A 98 7.32 9.79 2.08
N ILE A 99 6.25 10.59 2.02
CA ILE A 99 5.26 10.46 0.95
C ILE A 99 5.74 11.23 -0.28
N ARG A 100 5.98 10.50 -1.37
CA ARG A 100 6.45 11.05 -2.64
C ARG A 100 5.42 10.80 -3.73
N THR A 101 5.56 11.53 -4.83
CA THR A 101 4.71 11.39 -6.02
C THR A 101 5.54 10.76 -7.11
N GLN A 102 5.02 9.75 -7.80
CA GLN A 102 5.74 9.11 -8.89
C GLN A 102 5.81 10.07 -10.09
N GLY A 103 7.00 10.57 -10.38
CA GLY A 103 7.17 11.63 -11.38
C GLY A 103 6.47 12.93 -10.97
N LEU A 104 5.78 13.58 -11.91
CA LEU A 104 5.13 14.88 -11.68
C LEU A 104 3.64 14.78 -11.29
N ILE A 105 2.93 13.78 -11.81
CA ILE A 105 1.45 13.66 -11.71
C ILE A 105 1.03 12.21 -11.41
N GLY A 106 1.98 11.34 -11.07
CA GLY A 106 1.67 9.94 -10.78
C GLY A 106 1.00 9.75 -9.43
N ASP A 107 0.73 8.50 -9.11
CA ASP A 107 0.24 8.13 -7.79
C ASP A 107 1.28 8.44 -6.71
N LYS A 108 0.78 8.63 -5.48
CA LYS A 108 1.65 8.78 -4.31
C LYS A 108 2.08 7.43 -3.80
N TYR A 109 3.32 7.37 -3.33
CA TYR A 109 3.94 6.17 -2.77
C TYR A 109 4.76 6.57 -1.55
N ILE A 110 5.09 5.59 -0.71
CA ILE A 110 5.95 5.80 0.45
C ILE A 110 7.37 5.40 0.08
N ARG A 111 8.30 6.33 0.28
CA ARG A 111 9.73 6.06 0.21
C ARG A 111 10.28 5.93 1.62
N ILE A 112 10.91 4.81 1.92
CA ILE A 112 11.65 4.61 3.16
C ILE A 112 13.15 4.82 2.87
N ALA A 113 13.77 5.73 3.58
CA ALA A 113 15.21 5.95 3.57
C ALA A 113 15.80 5.42 4.88
N GLN A 114 16.80 4.54 4.79
CA GLN A 114 17.50 4.01 5.97
C GLN A 114 18.82 4.74 6.12
N VAL A 115 19.15 5.16 7.34
CA VAL A 115 20.44 5.83 7.64
C VAL A 115 21.54 4.80 7.90
N GLY A 116 21.17 3.61 8.37
CA GLY A 116 22.05 2.44 8.48
C GLY A 116 22.78 2.29 9.81
N SER A 117 22.40 3.08 10.82
CA SER A 117 22.94 3.04 12.19
C SER A 117 21.96 2.51 13.23
N GLY A 118 20.67 2.46 12.90
CA GLY A 118 19.59 2.08 13.79
C GLY A 118 19.43 0.57 13.96
N GLU A 119 18.77 0.20 15.05
CA GLU A 119 18.40 -1.19 15.32
C GLU A 119 17.21 -1.61 14.46
N ARG A 120 17.03 -2.91 14.26
CA ARG A 120 15.87 -3.42 13.53
C ARG A 120 14.59 -3.06 14.30
N LEU A 121 13.68 -2.38 13.62
CA LEU A 121 12.36 -2.07 14.14
C LEU A 121 11.56 -3.37 14.34
N PRO A 122 10.90 -3.58 15.50
CA PRO A 122 10.10 -4.77 15.75
C PRO A 122 8.88 -4.84 14.83
N ASP A 123 8.31 -6.04 14.68
CA ASP A 123 7.02 -6.21 14.00
C ASP A 123 5.97 -5.33 14.68
N ASN A 124 5.18 -4.61 13.89
CA ASN A 124 4.22 -3.58 14.32
C ASN A 124 4.84 -2.31 14.95
N GLY A 125 6.16 -2.13 14.84
CA GLY A 125 6.84 -0.91 15.25
C GLY A 125 6.43 0.31 14.43
N THR A 126 6.74 1.49 14.95
CA THR A 126 6.40 2.78 14.34
C THR A 126 7.68 3.49 13.90
N ILE A 127 7.72 3.95 12.66
CA ILE A 127 8.74 4.88 12.16
C ILE A 127 8.42 6.27 12.71
N LEU A 128 9.36 6.86 13.44
CA LEU A 128 9.17 8.14 14.13
C LEU A 128 9.40 9.34 13.21
N GLU A 129 10.37 9.24 12.30
CA GLU A 129 10.73 10.32 11.39
C GLU A 129 9.91 10.20 10.09
N THR A 130 9.00 11.15 9.89
CA THR A 130 8.11 11.15 8.72
C THR A 130 8.14 12.48 7.97
N GLU A 131 8.00 12.41 6.65
CA GLU A 131 7.81 13.58 5.79
C GLU A 131 6.46 13.47 5.08
N SER A 132 5.55 14.36 5.48
CA SER A 132 4.19 14.49 4.94
C SER A 132 4.17 14.81 3.44
N ALA A 133 3.06 14.48 2.78
CA ALA A 133 2.88 14.77 1.38
C ALA A 133 2.90 16.29 1.12
N VAL A 134 3.67 16.71 0.13
CA VAL A 134 3.64 18.11 -0.31
C VAL A 134 2.49 18.30 -1.30
N ASP A 135 1.64 19.28 -1.00
CA ASP A 135 0.60 19.74 -1.92
C ASP A 135 1.15 20.83 -2.84
N LEU A 136 0.98 20.65 -4.15
CA LEU A 136 1.40 21.62 -5.15
C LEU A 136 0.66 22.95 -4.95
N GLU A 137 -0.61 22.90 -4.53
CA GLU A 137 -1.40 24.08 -4.21
C GLU A 137 -0.76 24.89 -3.07
N ALA A 138 -0.34 24.19 -2.00
CA ALA A 138 0.33 24.82 -0.87
C ALA A 138 1.68 25.44 -1.26
N LEU A 139 2.45 24.80 -2.15
CA LEU A 139 3.70 25.36 -2.66
C LEU A 139 3.49 26.60 -3.53
N ILE A 140 2.49 26.57 -4.42
CA ILE A 140 2.15 27.72 -5.25
C ILE A 140 1.69 28.88 -4.38
N SER A 141 0.84 28.61 -3.39
CA SER A 141 0.40 29.61 -2.41
C SER A 141 1.59 30.20 -1.65
N LYS A 142 2.50 29.35 -1.15
CA LYS A 142 3.74 29.78 -0.48
C LYS A 142 4.61 30.66 -1.39
N TYR A 143 4.71 30.36 -2.68
CA TYR A 143 5.51 31.13 -3.64
C TYR A 143 4.87 32.48 -3.99
N ILE A 144 3.55 32.51 -4.21
CA ILE A 144 2.81 33.72 -4.61
C ILE A 144 2.62 34.66 -3.42
N PHE A 145 2.26 34.13 -2.25
CA PHE A 145 1.88 34.91 -1.08
C PHE A 145 2.98 35.01 -0.02
N GLY A 146 4.06 34.24 -0.15
CA GLY A 146 5.27 34.36 0.68
C GLY A 146 5.11 33.97 2.15
N LYS A 147 3.96 33.44 2.60
CA LYS A 147 3.68 33.14 4.01
C LYS A 147 2.69 32.00 4.22
N ILE A 148 3.03 31.11 5.15
CA ILE A 148 2.12 30.48 6.12
C ILE A 148 2.68 30.87 7.48
#